data_AF-A0A9F2RE06-F1
#
_entry.id   AF-A0A9F2RE06-F1
#
_cell.length_a   1.000
_cell.length_b   1.000
_cell.length_c   1.000
_cell.angle_alpha   90.00
_cell.angle_beta   90.00
_cell.angle_gamma   90.00
#
_symmetry.space_group_name_H-M   'P 1'
#
loop_
_entity.id
_entity.type
_entity.pdbx_description
1 polymer ?
#
loop_
_entity_poly.entity_id
_entity_poly.type
_entity_poly.pdbx_seq_one_letter_code
_entity_poly.pdbx_strand_id
1 'polypeptide(L)'
;VIPTGRYNTVTKAVHQPRLKQPPFKLSVLLGCPTCLVQGSRELTHLASASACFRLTAFVVKVLSLSQKYQAVDSAGIRGSVQWLLGKQESDGSFVDSNPVYHRDMQGGVGGLRGGPALTAFVTIALKEALPLYEAEEDDEEAERQKQEQLSNLRNSLDRATTYLARALNDQSLGPYPVAISSYALALASEDQSAISVAGSRLKELSMEDNSILSLSSSS
;
A
#
# COMPACT_ATOMS: atom_id res chain seq x y z
N VAL A 1 -60.09 -19.95 -19.56
CA VAL A 1 -59.33 -19.59 -20.77
C VAL A 1 -58.01 -18.96 -20.32
N ILE A 2 -56.92 -19.65 -20.65
CA ILE A 2 -55.46 -19.40 -20.50
C ILE A 2 -55.02 -18.31 -21.52
N PRO A 3 -53.88 -17.56 -21.42
CA PRO A 3 -52.97 -17.34 -20.27
C PRO A 3 -52.13 -16.00 -20.23
N THR A 4 -51.38 -15.85 -19.11
CA THR A 4 -49.97 -15.40 -18.90
C THR A 4 -49.29 -14.26 -19.69
N GLY A 5 -48.58 -13.41 -18.93
CA GLY A 5 -47.22 -12.91 -19.24
C GLY A 5 -46.55 -12.44 -17.94
N ARG A 6 -45.74 -13.26 -17.25
CA ARG A 6 -44.27 -13.45 -17.40
C ARG A 6 -43.50 -12.17 -17.72
N TYR A 7 -43.00 -11.49 -16.68
CA TYR A 7 -41.74 -10.76 -16.79
C TYR A 7 -40.62 -11.71 -16.37
N ASN A 8 -40.07 -12.40 -17.36
CA ASN A 8 -38.84 -13.16 -17.20
C ASN A 8 -37.65 -12.19 -17.15
N THR A 9 -36.75 -12.51 -16.22
CA THR A 9 -35.30 -12.39 -16.29
C THR A 9 -34.71 -11.94 -17.63
N VAL A 10 -34.00 -10.81 -17.61
CA VAL A 10 -32.85 -10.58 -18.48
C VAL A 10 -31.72 -10.00 -17.64
N THR A 11 -31.02 -10.89 -16.95
CA THR A 11 -29.59 -10.76 -16.71
C THR A 11 -28.92 -10.53 -18.06
N LYS A 12 -28.60 -9.29 -18.40
CA LYS A 12 -27.69 -9.02 -19.52
C LYS A 12 -26.30 -9.49 -19.10
N ALA A 13 -26.00 -10.72 -19.50
CA ALA A 13 -24.64 -11.22 -19.61
C ALA A 13 -23.88 -10.28 -20.56
N VAL A 14 -23.02 -9.44 -20.00
CA VAL A 14 -21.98 -8.76 -20.76
C VAL A 14 -20.99 -9.86 -21.16
N HIS A 15 -21.14 -10.32 -22.39
CA HIS A 15 -20.24 -11.24 -23.06
C HIS A 15 -18.92 -10.50 -23.31
N GLN A 16 -18.00 -10.55 -22.35
CA GLN A 16 -16.61 -10.15 -22.58
C GLN A 16 -15.92 -11.24 -23.41
N PRO A 17 -15.33 -10.91 -24.57
CA PRO A 17 -14.56 -11.88 -25.33
C PRO A 17 -13.33 -12.29 -24.52
N ARG A 18 -13.25 -13.58 -24.15
CA ARG A 18 -12.05 -14.21 -23.61
C ARG A 18 -10.94 -14.11 -24.66
N LEU A 19 -10.07 -13.11 -24.51
CA LEU A 19 -8.74 -13.15 -25.10
C LEU A 19 -8.01 -14.35 -24.47
N LYS A 20 -7.96 -15.46 -25.22
CA LYS A 20 -7.06 -16.60 -24.96
C LYS A 20 -5.63 -16.07 -25.01
N GLN A 21 -5.10 -15.65 -23.86
CA GLN A 21 -3.68 -15.45 -23.69
C GLN A 21 -3.06 -16.78 -23.23
N PRO A 22 -1.96 -17.26 -23.85
CA PRO A 22 -1.25 -18.42 -23.35
C PRO A 22 -0.72 -18.16 -21.93
N PRO A 23 -0.43 -19.20 -21.13
CA PRO A 23 0.02 -19.03 -19.75
C PRO A 23 1.44 -18.44 -19.74
N PHE A 24 1.53 -17.12 -19.82
CA PHE A 24 2.70 -16.40 -19.35
C PHE A 24 2.70 -16.54 -17.83
N LYS A 25 3.27 -17.66 -17.34
CA LYS A 25 3.74 -17.77 -15.97
C LYS A 25 4.76 -16.66 -15.80
N LEU A 26 4.31 -15.54 -15.23
CA LEU A 26 5.22 -14.53 -14.73
C LEU A 26 5.83 -15.13 -13.45
N SER A 27 6.81 -16.03 -13.63
CA SER A 27 7.70 -16.45 -12.56
C SER A 27 8.56 -15.24 -12.22
N VAL A 28 7.96 -14.32 -11.47
CA VAL A 28 8.74 -13.28 -10.82
C VAL A 28 9.54 -14.03 -9.77
N LEU A 29 10.81 -14.27 -10.07
CA LEU A 29 11.84 -14.53 -9.06
C LEU A 29 11.93 -13.25 -8.19
N LEU A 30 10.92 -13.02 -7.36
CA LEU A 30 10.93 -12.14 -6.19
C LEU A 30 11.70 -12.84 -5.07
N GLY A 31 12.82 -13.42 -5.44
CA GLY A 31 13.87 -13.80 -4.52
C GLY A 31 14.77 -12.58 -4.39
N CYS A 32 14.64 -11.86 -3.28
CA CYS A 32 15.81 -11.25 -2.68
C CYS A 32 16.34 -12.18 -1.57
N PRO A 33 16.95 -13.36 -1.86
CA PRO A 33 17.89 -13.92 -0.93
C PRO A 33 19.22 -13.22 -1.23
N THR A 34 19.63 -12.30 -0.38
CA THR A 34 20.98 -11.69 -0.39
C THR A 34 21.38 -10.87 -1.63
N CYS A 35 21.63 -9.59 -1.40
CA CYS A 35 22.47 -8.71 -2.21
C CYS A 35 23.91 -9.26 -2.28
N LEU A 36 24.13 -10.36 -2.99
CA LEU A 36 25.44 -10.99 -3.13
C LEU A 36 25.93 -10.86 -4.58
N VAL A 37 26.33 -9.64 -4.94
CA VAL A 37 27.48 -9.46 -5.83
C VAL A 37 28.54 -8.78 -5.00
N GLN A 38 29.39 -9.62 -4.41
CA GLN A 38 30.68 -9.23 -3.90
C GLN A 38 31.58 -8.93 -5.09
N GLY A 39 32.03 -7.69 -5.20
CA GLY A 39 33.10 -7.30 -6.12
C GLY A 39 32.72 -6.18 -7.09
N SER A 40 32.77 -4.94 -6.63
CA SER A 40 33.59 -3.88 -7.24
C SER A 40 33.53 -2.62 -6.39
N ARG A 41 34.73 -2.08 -6.14
CA ARG A 41 35.02 -0.96 -5.26
C ARG A 41 34.48 0.36 -5.84
N GLU A 42 34.11 1.26 -4.94
CA GLU A 42 33.85 2.70 -5.14
C GLU A 42 32.70 3.11 -6.11
N LEU A 43 31.71 3.89 -5.60
CA LEU A 43 30.85 4.87 -6.31
C LEU A 43 29.30 4.69 -6.49
N THR A 44 28.54 3.94 -5.66
CA THR A 44 27.05 3.96 -5.75
C THR A 44 26.26 3.86 -4.44
N HIS A 45 26.79 4.32 -3.31
CA HIS A 45 26.30 3.86 -1.99
C HIS A 45 25.23 4.69 -1.25
N LEU A 46 24.47 5.60 -1.88
CA LEU A 46 23.57 6.51 -1.12
C LEU A 46 22.09 6.55 -1.55
N ALA A 47 21.65 5.84 -2.59
CA ALA A 47 20.26 5.94 -3.08
C ALA A 47 19.42 4.65 -3.02
N SER A 48 20.01 3.48 -2.75
CA SER A 48 19.34 2.21 -3.13
C SER A 48 18.49 1.54 -2.06
N ALA A 49 18.67 1.83 -0.76
CA ALA A 49 17.98 1.07 0.29
C ALA A 49 16.56 1.60 0.59
N SER A 50 16.40 2.92 0.75
CA SER A 50 15.08 3.52 1.01
C SER A 50 14.15 3.48 -0.19
N ALA A 51 14.73 3.45 -1.39
CA ALA A 51 14.01 3.15 -2.61
C ALA A 51 13.56 1.69 -2.61
N CYS A 52 14.43 0.73 -2.26
CA CYS A 52 14.10 -0.69 -2.24
C CYS A 52 12.86 -1.00 -1.39
N PHE A 53 12.77 -0.49 -0.15
CA PHE A 53 11.61 -0.77 0.71
C PHE A 53 10.28 -0.23 0.13
N ARG A 54 10.28 1.02 -0.37
CA ARG A 54 9.11 1.61 -1.06
C ARG A 54 8.77 0.88 -2.36
N LEU A 55 9.78 0.47 -3.12
CA LEU A 55 9.62 -0.27 -4.36
C LEU A 55 9.01 -1.65 -4.09
N THR A 56 9.47 -2.37 -3.07
CA THR A 56 8.89 -3.67 -2.69
C THR A 56 7.41 -3.53 -2.34
N ALA A 57 7.04 -2.54 -1.51
CA ALA A 57 5.64 -2.26 -1.21
C ALA A 57 4.83 -1.88 -2.46
N PHE A 58 5.39 -1.07 -3.35
CA PHE A 58 4.75 -0.72 -4.62
C PHE A 58 4.54 -1.94 -5.53
N VAL A 59 5.54 -2.79 -5.67
CA VAL A 59 5.47 -4.04 -6.45
C VAL A 59 4.39 -4.96 -5.88
N VAL A 60 4.35 -5.14 -4.56
CA VAL A 60 3.30 -5.91 -3.88
C VAL A 60 1.92 -5.34 -4.23
N LYS A 61 1.72 -4.02 -4.12
CA LYS A 61 0.45 -3.37 -4.48
C LYS A 61 0.05 -3.64 -5.93
N VAL A 62 0.96 -3.40 -6.88
CA VAL A 62 0.67 -3.53 -8.31
C VAL A 62 0.39 -4.98 -8.70
N LEU A 63 1.17 -5.93 -8.18
CA LEU A 63 0.96 -7.35 -8.46
C LEU A 63 -0.34 -7.86 -7.83
N SER A 64 -0.70 -7.38 -6.62
CA SER A 64 -1.98 -7.69 -5.98
C SER A 64 -3.17 -7.26 -6.85
N LEU A 65 -3.11 -6.05 -7.40
CA LEU A 65 -4.15 -5.54 -8.31
C LEU A 65 -4.18 -6.29 -9.65
N SER A 66 -3.01 -6.70 -10.15
CA SER A 66 -2.86 -7.38 -11.44
C SER A 66 -3.34 -8.83 -11.43
N GLN A 67 -3.47 -9.45 -10.25
CA GLN A 67 -3.96 -10.83 -10.09
C GLN A 67 -5.35 -11.02 -10.73
N LYS A 68 -6.17 -9.96 -10.77
CA LYS A 68 -7.49 -9.97 -11.42
C LYS A 68 -7.43 -10.18 -12.94
N TYR A 69 -6.31 -9.87 -13.56
CA TYR A 69 -6.12 -9.90 -15.02
C TYR A 69 -5.17 -11.01 -15.48
N GLN A 70 -4.20 -11.39 -14.64
CA GLN A 70 -3.22 -12.43 -14.95
C GLN A 70 -2.94 -13.31 -13.73
N ALA A 71 -2.75 -14.61 -13.96
CA ALA A 71 -2.30 -15.53 -12.92
C ALA A 71 -0.86 -15.20 -12.51
N VAL A 72 -0.71 -14.64 -11.31
CA VAL A 72 0.58 -14.33 -10.67
C VAL A 72 0.78 -15.31 -9.51
N ASP A 73 2.03 -15.68 -9.24
CA ASP A 73 2.37 -16.54 -8.10
C ASP A 73 2.08 -15.81 -6.76
N SER A 74 0.98 -16.22 -6.11
CA SER A 74 0.55 -15.67 -4.82
C SER A 74 1.56 -15.96 -3.71
N ALA A 75 2.27 -17.09 -3.76
CA ALA A 75 3.22 -17.47 -2.72
C ALA A 75 4.43 -16.51 -2.67
N GLY A 76 4.97 -16.13 -3.83
CA GLY A 76 6.03 -15.12 -3.93
C GLY A 76 5.63 -13.75 -3.41
N ILE A 77 4.38 -13.33 -3.68
CA ILE A 77 3.87 -12.04 -3.16
C ILE A 77 3.67 -12.11 -1.64
N ARG A 78 3.12 -13.22 -1.10
CA ARG A 78 3.00 -13.44 0.36
C ARG A 78 4.36 -13.40 1.06
N GLY A 79 5.39 -13.99 0.46
CA GLY A 79 6.76 -13.90 0.98
C GLY A 79 7.27 -12.46 1.04
N SER A 80 6.95 -11.65 0.03
CA SER A 80 7.30 -10.22 0.01
C SER A 80 6.55 -9.42 1.06
N VAL A 81 5.28 -9.73 1.30
CA VAL A 81 4.49 -9.15 2.39
C VAL A 81 5.11 -9.50 3.75
N GLN A 82 5.43 -10.76 3.99
CA GLN A 82 6.04 -11.19 5.25
C GLN A 82 7.39 -10.50 5.51
N TRP A 83 8.19 -10.27 4.46
CA TRP A 83 9.42 -9.49 4.57
C TRP A 83 9.16 -8.03 4.98
N LEU A 84 8.13 -7.38 4.42
CA LEU A 84 7.72 -6.03 4.82
C LEU A 84 7.26 -6.00 6.29
N LEU A 85 6.49 -7.00 6.73
CA LEU A 85 6.04 -7.12 8.13
C LEU A 85 7.22 -7.24 9.10
N GLY A 86 8.28 -7.96 8.72
CA GLY A 86 9.51 -8.07 9.50
C GLY A 86 10.31 -6.76 9.64
N LYS A 87 9.91 -5.69 8.97
CA LYS A 87 10.49 -4.35 9.06
C LYS A 87 9.62 -3.34 9.83
N GLN A 88 8.54 -3.82 10.44
CA GLN A 88 7.73 -2.99 11.34
C GLN A 88 8.38 -2.91 12.72
N GLU A 89 8.51 -1.70 13.24
CA GLU A 89 9.03 -1.44 14.58
C GLU A 89 7.98 -1.70 15.67
N SER A 90 8.42 -1.66 16.93
CA SER A 90 7.54 -1.87 18.09
C SER A 90 6.41 -0.83 18.19
N ASP A 91 6.66 0.40 17.73
CA ASP A 91 5.71 1.51 17.71
C ASP A 91 4.66 1.42 16.58
N GLY A 92 4.82 0.49 15.64
CA GLY A 92 3.96 0.30 14.48
C GLY A 92 4.43 1.04 13.21
N SER A 93 5.50 1.83 13.29
CA SER A 93 6.12 2.49 12.15
C SER A 93 6.91 1.50 11.28
N PHE A 94 7.06 1.83 10.00
CA PHE A 94 7.96 1.11 9.11
C PHE A 94 9.23 1.91 8.90
N VAL A 95 10.37 1.34 9.28
CA VAL A 95 11.68 1.99 9.17
C VAL A 95 12.53 1.26 8.14
N ASP A 96 13.14 2.02 7.24
CA ASP A 96 14.13 1.46 6.33
C ASP A 96 15.46 1.21 7.06
N SER A 97 15.99 -0.01 6.91
CA SER A 97 17.10 -0.53 7.72
C SER A 97 18.47 0.06 7.36
N ASN A 98 18.63 0.81 6.26
CA ASN A 98 19.94 1.34 5.86
C ASN A 98 19.95 2.87 5.75
N PRO A 99 20.42 3.59 6.80
CA PRO A 99 20.39 5.04 6.82
C PRO A 99 21.38 5.61 5.79
N VAL A 100 20.91 6.58 5.00
CA VAL A 100 21.77 7.44 4.18
C VAL A 100 22.57 8.33 5.14
N TYR A 101 23.88 8.12 5.23
CA TYR A 101 24.78 8.80 6.19
C TYR A 101 25.03 10.30 5.88
N HIS A 102 24.64 10.79 4.69
CA HIS A 102 24.81 12.20 4.30
C HIS A 102 23.46 12.87 4.07
N ARG A 103 23.03 13.69 5.04
CA ARG A 103 21.76 14.43 5.05
C ARG A 103 21.69 15.58 4.04
N ASP A 104 22.83 16.10 3.62
CA ASP A 104 22.90 17.33 2.81
C ASP A 104 22.48 17.14 1.33
N MET A 105 22.32 15.89 0.87
CA MET A 105 21.93 15.56 -0.51
C MET A 105 20.47 15.14 -0.69
N GLN A 106 19.63 15.14 0.37
CA GLN A 106 18.23 14.67 0.26
C GLN A 106 17.22 15.76 -0.17
N GLY A 107 17.65 17.00 -0.44
CA GLY A 107 16.74 18.11 -0.72
C GLY A 107 15.79 18.36 0.46
N GLY A 108 14.83 19.27 0.33
CA GLY A 108 13.89 19.68 1.40
C GLY A 108 12.96 18.59 1.97
N VAL A 109 13.26 17.31 1.72
CA VAL A 109 12.65 16.12 2.35
C VAL A 109 13.55 15.59 3.50
N GLY A 110 14.57 16.35 3.88
CA GLY A 110 15.52 16.03 4.94
C GLY A 110 14.85 15.91 6.31
N GLY A 111 14.42 14.70 6.68
CA GLY A 111 13.91 14.43 8.02
C GLY A 111 13.16 13.12 8.20
N LEU A 112 12.48 12.60 7.18
CA LEU A 112 11.59 11.43 7.35
C LEU A 112 12.35 10.09 7.34
N ARG A 113 13.18 9.87 8.36
CA ARG A 113 13.43 8.51 8.87
C ARG A 113 12.08 7.88 9.21
N GLY A 114 11.71 6.75 8.59
CA GLY A 114 10.52 5.99 8.98
C GLY A 114 9.27 6.84 9.20
N GLY A 115 9.11 7.89 8.41
CA GLY A 115 8.13 8.93 8.72
C GLY A 115 6.70 8.46 8.44
N PRO A 116 5.69 9.22 8.92
CA PRO A 116 4.28 8.89 8.73
C PRO A 116 3.92 8.63 7.26
N ALA A 117 4.55 9.35 6.33
CA ALA A 117 4.35 9.14 4.89
C ALA A 117 4.81 7.75 4.40
N LEU A 118 5.95 7.24 4.89
CA LEU A 118 6.44 5.92 4.50
C LEU A 118 5.53 4.83 5.06
N THR A 119 5.21 4.93 6.36
CA THR A 119 4.30 4.01 7.04
C THR A 119 2.95 4.00 6.32
N ALA A 120 2.37 5.16 6.01
CA ALA A 120 1.11 5.28 5.26
C ALA A 120 1.17 4.59 3.90
N PHE A 121 2.25 4.79 3.14
CA PHE A 121 2.44 4.15 1.85
C PHE A 121 2.45 2.61 1.95
N VAL A 122 3.17 2.07 2.93
CA VAL A 122 3.23 0.62 3.18
C VAL A 122 1.88 0.10 3.64
N THR A 123 1.21 0.78 4.56
CA THR A 123 -0.13 0.42 5.03
C THR A 123 -1.12 0.31 3.88
N ILE A 124 -1.10 1.24 2.92
CA ILE A 124 -1.93 1.18 1.72
C ILE A 124 -1.59 -0.07 0.89
N ALA A 125 -0.30 -0.33 0.65
CA ALA A 125 0.12 -1.51 -0.11
C ALA A 125 -0.30 -2.83 0.56
N LEU A 126 -0.14 -2.93 1.88
CA LEU A 126 -0.54 -4.09 2.68
C LEU A 126 -2.06 -4.30 2.67
N LYS A 127 -2.84 -3.21 2.73
CA LYS A 127 -4.31 -3.26 2.64
C LYS A 127 -4.78 -3.78 1.29
N GLU A 128 -4.16 -3.33 0.20
CA GLU A 128 -4.44 -3.78 -1.17
C GLU A 128 -4.00 -5.23 -1.44
N ALA A 129 -3.11 -5.77 -0.60
CA ALA A 129 -2.67 -7.16 -0.65
C ALA A 129 -3.59 -8.14 0.09
N LEU A 130 -4.58 -7.66 0.86
CA LEU A 130 -5.53 -8.54 1.59
C LEU A 130 -6.27 -9.55 0.68
N PRO A 131 -6.77 -9.18 -0.52
CA PRO A 131 -7.46 -10.11 -1.40
C PRO A 131 -6.60 -11.30 -1.83
N LEU A 132 -5.27 -11.20 -1.77
CA LEU A 132 -4.36 -12.31 -2.07
C LEU A 132 -4.53 -13.49 -1.11
N TYR A 133 -5.06 -13.24 0.08
CA TYR A 133 -5.29 -14.26 1.10
C TYR A 133 -6.70 -14.85 1.04
N GLU A 134 -7.59 -14.34 0.18
CA GLU A 134 -8.96 -14.84 -0.02
C GLU A 134 -9.03 -16.01 -1.01
N ALA A 135 -8.01 -16.18 -1.85
CA ALA A 135 -7.95 -17.29 -2.80
C ALA A 135 -7.83 -18.63 -2.07
N GLU A 136 -8.61 -19.63 -2.49
CA GLU A 136 -8.55 -21.00 -1.95
C GLU A 136 -7.24 -21.68 -2.37
N GLU A 137 -6.57 -22.34 -1.42
CA GLU A 137 -5.41 -23.20 -1.69
C GLU A 137 -5.85 -24.67 -1.67
N ASP A 138 -5.31 -25.48 -2.59
CA ASP A 138 -5.64 -26.90 -2.70
C ASP A 138 -5.04 -27.73 -1.53
N ASP A 139 -3.95 -27.22 -0.92
CA ASP A 139 -3.22 -27.89 0.15
C ASP A 139 -3.61 -27.36 1.55
N GLU A 140 -4.08 -28.25 2.44
CA GLU A 140 -4.51 -27.89 3.81
C GLU A 140 -3.41 -27.23 4.66
N GLU A 141 -2.15 -27.61 4.44
CA GLU A 141 -1.00 -27.02 5.14
C GLU A 141 -0.72 -25.59 4.65
N ALA A 142 -0.82 -25.36 3.34
CA ALA A 142 -0.65 -24.03 2.75
C ALA A 142 -1.78 -23.09 3.20
N GLU A 143 -3.00 -23.60 3.32
CA GLU A 143 -4.15 -22.86 3.85
C GLU A 143 -3.93 -22.42 5.30
N ARG A 144 -3.40 -23.31 6.16
CA ARG A 144 -3.05 -22.97 7.56
C ARG A 144 -1.98 -21.87 7.63
N GLN A 145 -0.92 -21.98 6.84
CA GLN A 145 0.14 -20.96 6.79
C GLN A 145 -0.39 -19.61 6.28
N LYS A 146 -1.24 -19.63 5.24
CA LYS A 146 -1.90 -18.43 4.70
C LYS A 146 -2.75 -17.75 5.77
N GLN A 147 -3.50 -18.51 6.55
CA GLN A 147 -4.36 -17.99 7.61
C GLN A 147 -3.55 -17.33 8.75
N GLU A 148 -2.40 -17.90 9.10
CA GLU A 148 -1.45 -17.31 10.06
C GLU A 148 -0.80 -16.03 9.52
N GLN A 149 -0.39 -16.03 8.25
CA GLN A 149 0.14 -14.82 7.60
C GLN A 149 -0.89 -13.69 7.55
N LEU A 150 -2.15 -14.03 7.28
CA LEU A 150 -3.26 -13.07 7.28
C LEU A 150 -3.52 -12.50 8.68
N SER A 151 -3.44 -13.31 9.74
CA SER A 151 -3.61 -12.80 11.11
C SER A 151 -2.46 -11.84 11.50
N ASN A 152 -1.22 -12.19 11.14
CA ASN A 152 -0.05 -11.33 11.33
C ASN A 152 -0.18 -10.01 10.56
N LEU A 153 -0.65 -10.06 9.31
CA LEU A 153 -0.90 -8.90 8.47
C LEU A 153 -1.95 -7.97 9.08
N ARG A 154 -3.06 -8.51 9.59
CA ARG A 154 -4.11 -7.71 10.26
C ARG A 154 -3.60 -7.03 11.52
N ASN A 155 -2.85 -7.76 12.36
CA ASN A 155 -2.23 -7.19 13.56
C ASN A 155 -1.23 -6.08 13.21
N SER A 156 -0.47 -6.25 12.12
CA SER A 156 0.46 -5.22 11.63
C SER A 156 -0.26 -3.97 11.14
N LEU A 157 -1.35 -4.14 10.39
CA LEU A 157 -2.18 -3.03 9.90
C LEU A 157 -2.76 -2.22 11.06
N ASP A 158 -3.30 -2.87 12.09
CA ASP A 158 -3.83 -2.22 13.29
C ASP A 158 -2.78 -1.38 14.03
N ARG A 159 -1.57 -1.93 14.18
CA ARG A 159 -0.44 -1.20 14.78
C ARG A 159 -0.03 0.00 13.92
N ALA A 160 -0.04 -0.16 12.60
CA ALA A 160 0.32 0.91 11.66
C ALA A 160 -0.74 2.02 11.62
N THR A 161 -2.04 1.69 11.61
CA THR A 161 -3.12 2.69 11.67
C THR A 161 -3.10 3.44 12.99
N THR A 162 -2.85 2.74 14.11
CA THR A 162 -2.70 3.37 15.42
C THR A 162 -1.51 4.35 15.43
N TYR A 163 -0.37 3.97 14.86
CA TYR A 163 0.78 4.86 14.71
C TYR A 163 0.44 6.10 13.86
N LEU A 164 -0.22 5.92 12.71
CA LEU A 164 -0.60 7.01 11.82
C LEU A 164 -1.59 7.97 12.47
N ALA A 165 -2.57 7.45 13.21
CA ALA A 165 -3.52 8.26 13.96
C ALA A 165 -2.82 9.13 15.02
N ARG A 166 -1.81 8.58 15.71
CA ARG A 166 -0.97 9.34 16.65
C ARG A 166 -0.13 10.39 15.94
N ALA A 167 0.49 10.01 14.82
CA ALA A 167 1.33 10.91 14.04
C ALA A 167 0.55 12.14 13.53
N LEU A 168 -0.71 11.99 13.13
CA LEU A 168 -1.54 13.11 12.66
C LEU A 168 -1.86 14.17 13.72
N ASN A 169 -1.69 13.86 15.01
CA ASN A 169 -1.80 14.85 16.07
C ASN A 169 -0.60 15.82 16.11
N ASP A 170 0.51 15.48 15.46
CA ASP A 170 1.67 16.35 15.34
C ASP A 170 1.40 17.47 14.33
N GLN A 171 1.38 18.71 14.82
CA GLN A 171 1.12 19.89 14.00
C GLN A 171 2.30 20.28 13.10
N SER A 172 3.48 19.73 13.34
CA SER A 172 4.68 20.01 12.54
C SER A 172 4.71 19.28 11.18
N LEU A 173 3.79 18.34 10.96
CA LEU A 173 3.70 17.60 9.70
C LEU A 173 3.27 18.50 8.55
N GLY A 174 4.04 18.45 7.47
CA GLY A 174 3.70 19.12 6.22
C GLY A 174 2.46 18.53 5.52
N PRO A 175 1.97 19.18 4.46
CA PRO A 175 0.74 18.79 3.77
C PRO A 175 0.80 17.41 3.12
N TYR A 176 1.97 17.00 2.59
CA TYR A 176 2.12 15.71 1.92
C TYR A 176 1.98 14.50 2.87
N PRO A 177 2.72 14.41 4.01
CA PRO A 177 2.53 13.34 4.98
C PRO A 177 1.12 13.26 5.56
N VAL A 178 0.47 14.41 5.79
CA VAL A 178 -0.92 14.43 6.27
C VAL A 178 -1.86 13.85 5.21
N ALA A 179 -1.74 14.29 3.96
CA ALA A 179 -2.60 13.82 2.87
C ALA A 179 -2.57 12.30 2.69
N ILE A 180 -1.36 11.72 2.59
CA ILE A 180 -1.20 10.28 2.40
C ILE A 180 -1.62 9.48 3.64
N SER A 181 -1.37 9.98 4.85
CA SER A 181 -1.75 9.29 6.09
C SER A 181 -3.26 9.30 6.30
N SER A 182 -3.94 10.43 6.01
CA SER A 182 -5.41 10.49 6.06
C SER A 182 -6.04 9.53 5.06
N TYR A 183 -5.48 9.40 3.86
CA TYR A 183 -5.94 8.40 2.89
C TYR A 183 -5.70 6.96 3.36
N ALA A 184 -4.51 6.66 3.91
CA ALA A 184 -4.20 5.34 4.46
C ALA A 184 -5.17 4.95 5.59
N LEU A 185 -5.48 5.88 6.51
CA LEU A 185 -6.45 5.66 7.58
C LEU A 185 -7.86 5.44 7.04
N ALA A 186 -8.30 6.22 6.05
CA ALA A 186 -9.62 6.04 5.44
C ALA A 186 -9.79 4.66 4.76
N LEU A 187 -8.69 4.05 4.31
CA LEU A 187 -8.70 2.73 3.67
C LEU A 187 -8.53 1.57 4.66
N ALA A 188 -7.66 1.72 5.65
CA ALA A 188 -7.18 0.61 6.48
C ALA A 188 -7.70 0.63 7.93
N SER A 189 -8.17 1.78 8.42
CA SER A 189 -8.66 1.94 9.80
C SER A 189 -10.16 1.68 9.88
N GLU A 190 -10.61 1.06 10.96
CA GLU A 190 -12.02 0.92 11.31
C GLU A 190 -12.47 2.01 12.30
N ASP A 191 -11.52 2.73 12.90
CA ASP A 191 -11.78 3.81 13.87
C ASP A 191 -12.32 5.09 13.21
N GLN A 192 -13.63 5.31 13.32
CA GLN A 192 -14.31 6.49 12.79
C GLN A 192 -13.80 7.82 13.38
N SER A 193 -13.33 7.80 14.64
CA SER A 193 -12.75 8.97 15.31
C SER A 193 -11.38 9.35 14.71
N ALA A 194 -10.53 8.37 14.42
CA ALA A 194 -9.24 8.62 13.78
C ALA A 194 -9.43 9.18 12.37
N ILE A 195 -10.42 8.64 11.63
CA ILE A 195 -10.76 9.12 10.28
C ILE A 195 -11.27 10.57 10.30
N SER A 196 -12.11 10.94 11.28
CA SER A 196 -12.65 12.29 11.38
C SER A 196 -11.61 13.34 11.78
N VAL A 197 -10.67 12.97 12.67
CA VAL A 197 -9.51 13.81 13.03
C VAL A 197 -8.62 14.01 11.81
N ALA A 198 -8.30 12.93 11.10
CA ALA A 198 -7.49 12.97 9.88
C ALA A 198 -8.11 13.85 8.78
N GLY A 199 -9.43 13.78 8.62
CA GLY A 199 -10.18 14.62 7.68
C GLY A 199 -10.16 16.10 8.07
N SER A 200 -10.33 16.41 9.35
CA SER A 200 -10.26 17.79 9.86
C SER A 200 -8.87 18.38 9.66
N ARG A 201 -7.82 17.62 9.97
CA ARG A 201 -6.43 18.06 9.80
C ARG A 201 -6.08 18.32 8.33
N LEU A 202 -6.58 17.49 7.42
CA LEU A 202 -6.37 17.66 5.98
C LEU A 202 -7.06 18.94 5.45
N LYS A 203 -8.25 19.26 5.95
CA LYS A 203 -8.97 20.51 5.62
C LYS A 203 -8.28 21.76 6.19
N GLU A 204 -7.64 21.66 7.33
CA GLU A 204 -6.88 22.79 7.90
C GLU A 204 -5.68 23.18 7.01
N LEU A 205 -5.08 22.21 6.33
CA LEU A 205 -3.93 22.43 5.45
C LEU A 205 -4.30 22.75 4.00
N SER A 206 -5.58 22.66 3.63
CA SER A 206 -6.01 23.04 2.27
C SER A 206 -6.00 24.56 2.14
N MET A 207 -5.15 25.08 1.26
CA MET A 207 -5.23 26.47 0.81
C MET A 207 -6.33 26.58 -0.25
N GLU A 208 -7.41 27.29 0.07
CA GLU A 208 -8.37 27.73 -0.94
C GLU A 208 -7.84 29.01 -1.59
N ASP A 209 -7.52 28.93 -2.87
CA ASP A 209 -7.05 30.06 -3.68
C ASP A 209 -8.22 31.03 -3.93
N ASN A 210 -8.49 31.92 -2.97
CA ASN A 210 -9.48 32.99 -3.11
C ASN A 210 -9.06 34.07 -4.14
N SER A 211 -7.88 33.92 -4.75
CA SER A 211 -7.32 34.79 -5.78
C SER A 211 -8.09 34.74 -7.11
N ILE A 212 -8.83 33.67 -7.39
CA ILE A 212 -9.68 33.58 -8.60
C ILE A 212 -10.99 34.36 -8.44
N LEU A 213 -11.50 34.51 -7.21
CA LEU A 213 -12.75 35.24 -6.95
C LEU A 213 -12.57 36.77 -6.97
N SER A 214 -11.37 37.28 -6.67
CA SER A 214 -11.07 38.72 -6.73
C SER A 214 -10.84 39.23 -8.16
N LEU A 215 -10.49 38.35 -9.11
CA LEU A 215 -10.37 38.70 -10.52
C LEU A 215 -11.74 38.76 -11.23
N SER A 216 -12.73 38.00 -10.77
CA SER A 216 -14.10 38.03 -11.32
C SER A 216 -14.97 39.20 -10.83
N SER A 217 -14.55 39.91 -9.77
CA SER A 217 -15.27 41.09 -9.25
C SER A 217 -14.73 42.42 -9.77
N SER A 218 -13.69 42.40 -10.61
CA SER A 218 -13.06 43.58 -11.22
C SER A 218 -13.27 43.68 -12.74
N SER A 219 -14.27 42.99 -13.31
CA SER A 219 -14.68 43.13 -14.72
C SER A 219 -16.14 43.55 -14.83
#